data_AF-A0A0V8CY30-F1
#
_entry.id   AF-A0A0V8CY30-F1
#
_cell.length_a   1.000
_cell.length_b   1.000
_cell.length_c   1.000
_cell.angle_alpha   90.00
_cell.angle_beta   90.00
_cell.angle_gamma   90.00
#
_symmetry.space_group_name_H-M   'P 1'
#
loop_
_entity.id
_entity.type
_entity.pdbx_description
1 polymer ?
#
loop_
_entity_poly.entity_id
_entity_poly.type
_entity_poly.pdbx_seq_one_letter_code
_entity_poly.pdbx_strand_id
1 'polypeptide(L)'
;MDKKMENIFYQRLRALTHNSGKSFNQIERDLGYTRNALANYKNGGMPSGVRLMELADYFKVLPEYLIGKIPFKDVENIETTFTSLNNTQKMEMYLLSQKWVLSRVKDDSY
;
A
#
# COMPACT_ATOMS: atom_id res chain seq x y z
N MET A 1 -6.87 34.86 -4.85
CA MET A 1 -6.27 33.67 -5.47
C MET A 1 -6.84 32.46 -4.77
N ASP A 2 -7.75 31.73 -5.41
CA ASP A 2 -8.28 30.48 -4.87
C ASP A 2 -7.13 29.50 -4.69
N LYS A 3 -6.88 29.11 -3.44
CA LYS A 3 -5.95 28.04 -3.10
C LYS A 3 -6.58 26.75 -3.62
N LYS A 4 -6.29 26.41 -4.88
CA LYS A 4 -6.83 25.22 -5.55
C LYS A 4 -6.61 24.02 -4.62
N MET A 5 -7.71 23.47 -4.10
CA MET A 5 -7.67 22.34 -3.18
C MET A 5 -6.93 21.19 -3.87
N GLU A 6 -5.86 20.72 -3.23
CA GLU A 6 -5.03 19.66 -3.78
C GLU A 6 -5.84 18.36 -3.90
N ASN A 7 -5.72 17.65 -5.02
CA ASN A 7 -6.47 16.41 -5.22
C ASN A 7 -6.07 15.36 -4.15
N ILE A 8 -7.05 14.67 -3.56
CA ILE A 8 -6.87 13.64 -2.52
C ILE A 8 -5.84 12.57 -2.92
N PHE A 9 -5.81 12.19 -4.19
CA PHE A 9 -4.83 11.26 -4.72
C PHE A 9 -3.41 11.77 -4.55
N TYR A 10 -3.16 13.02 -4.95
CA TYR A 10 -1.82 13.59 -4.83
C TYR A 10 -1.43 13.83 -3.37
N GLN A 11 -2.38 14.19 -2.50
CA GLN A 11 -2.14 14.28 -1.06
C GLN A 11 -1.66 12.93 -0.49
N ARG A 12 -2.37 11.84 -0.79
CA ARG A 12 -2.03 10.49 -0.31
C ARG A 12 -0.74 9.96 -0.94
N LEU A 13 -0.51 10.20 -2.22
CA LEU A 13 0.73 9.85 -2.90
C LEU A 13 1.95 10.53 -2.26
N ARG A 14 1.85 11.81 -1.91
CA ARG A 14 2.93 12.50 -1.17
C ARG A 14 3.14 11.92 0.22
N ALA A 15 2.07 11.63 0.96
CA ALA A 15 2.19 11.04 2.29
C ALA A 15 2.92 9.70 2.24
N LEU A 16 2.52 8.81 1.32
CA LEU A 16 3.18 7.52 1.12
C LEU A 16 4.64 7.66 0.70
N THR A 17 4.92 8.61 -0.20
CA THR A 17 6.30 8.91 -0.63
C THR A 17 7.14 9.37 0.56
N HIS A 18 6.63 10.29 1.38
CA HIS A 18 7.31 10.76 2.58
C HIS A 18 7.58 9.61 3.57
N ASN A 19 6.56 8.79 3.85
CA ASN A 19 6.67 7.65 4.77
C ASN A 19 7.64 6.58 4.26
N SER A 20 7.78 6.43 2.94
CA SER A 20 8.74 5.49 2.35
C SER A 20 10.20 5.94 2.45
N GLY A 21 10.47 7.20 2.85
CA GLY A 21 11.80 7.80 2.86
C GLY A 21 12.42 8.04 1.47
N LYS A 22 11.66 7.82 0.39
CA LYS A 22 12.10 8.01 -0.99
C LYS A 22 11.60 9.33 -1.57
N SER A 23 12.35 9.88 -2.52
CA SER A 23 11.88 11.00 -3.34
C SER A 23 11.02 10.50 -4.50
N PHE A 24 10.12 11.33 -5.04
CA PHE A 24 9.38 10.99 -6.26
C PHE A 24 10.29 10.52 -7.40
N ASN A 25 11.43 11.17 -7.61
CA ASN A 25 12.38 10.77 -8.65
C ASN A 25 12.93 9.36 -8.43
N GLN A 26 13.10 8.93 -7.17
CA GLN A 26 13.53 7.56 -6.87
C GLN A 26 12.40 6.57 -7.19
N ILE A 27 11.17 6.88 -6.78
CA ILE A 27 10.00 6.02 -7.05
C ILE A 27 9.72 5.93 -8.55
N GLU A 28 9.86 7.03 -9.29
CA GLU A 28 9.77 7.04 -10.74
C GLU A 28 10.79 6.10 -11.39
N ARG A 29 12.05 6.11 -10.92
CA ARG A 29 13.06 5.17 -11.40
C ARG A 29 12.72 3.72 -11.06
N ASP A 30 12.28 3.47 -9.83
CA ASP A 30 11.93 2.12 -9.36
C ASP A 30 10.76 1.54 -10.18
N LEU A 31 9.85 2.38 -10.66
CA LEU A 31 8.68 2.00 -11.47
C LEU A 31 8.90 2.15 -12.99
N GLY A 32 10.09 2.56 -13.44
CA GLY A 32 10.38 2.78 -14.86
C GLY A 32 9.60 3.95 -15.48
N TYR A 33 9.14 4.91 -14.68
CA TYR A 33 8.42 6.10 -15.13
C TYR A 33 9.36 7.18 -15.67
N THR A 34 8.83 8.00 -16.58
CA THR A 34 9.51 9.22 -17.01
C THR A 34 9.64 10.21 -15.84
N ARG A 35 10.68 11.03 -15.89
CA ARG A 35 10.97 12.04 -14.86
C ARG A 35 9.80 13.01 -14.70
N ASN A 36 9.48 13.36 -13.46
CA ASN A 36 8.39 14.27 -13.05
C ASN A 36 6.98 13.73 -13.32
N ALA A 37 6.82 12.48 -13.75
CA ALA A 37 5.52 11.91 -14.03
C ALA A 37 4.60 11.86 -12.78
N LEU A 38 5.16 11.72 -11.56
CA LEU A 38 4.38 11.80 -10.32
C LEU A 38 4.05 13.24 -9.92
N ALA A 39 4.98 14.19 -10.16
CA ALA A 39 4.77 15.60 -9.84
C ALA A 39 3.62 16.23 -10.64
N ASN A 40 3.34 15.72 -11.85
CA ASN A 40 2.26 16.20 -12.72
C ASN A 40 0.85 16.06 -12.07
N TYR A 41 0.67 15.12 -11.13
CA TYR A 41 -0.60 14.95 -10.43
C TYR A 41 -0.93 16.11 -9.47
N LYS A 42 0.05 16.95 -9.10
CA LYS A 42 -0.15 18.13 -8.23
C LYS A 42 -1.26 19.06 -8.72
N ASN A 43 -1.40 19.18 -10.04
CA ASN A 43 -2.33 20.13 -10.65
C ASN A 43 -3.74 19.56 -10.90
N GLY A 44 -4.02 18.35 -10.41
CA GLY A 44 -5.35 17.73 -10.39
C GLY A 44 -5.57 16.60 -11.40
N GLY A 45 -4.51 16.08 -12.04
CA GLY A 45 -4.61 14.89 -12.88
C GLY A 45 -4.90 13.63 -12.07
N MET A 46 -5.64 12.68 -12.66
CA MET A 46 -5.82 11.34 -12.12
C MET A 46 -4.90 10.33 -12.84
N PRO A 47 -4.37 9.31 -12.15
CA PRO A 47 -3.64 8.24 -12.81
C PRO A 47 -4.59 7.43 -13.71
N SER A 48 -4.03 6.75 -14.72
CA SER A 48 -4.74 5.67 -15.40
C SER A 48 -4.98 4.51 -14.44
N GLY A 49 -5.89 3.58 -14.79
CA GLY A 49 -6.13 2.38 -13.98
C GLY A 49 -4.86 1.56 -13.75
N VAL A 50 -4.05 1.35 -14.80
CA VAL A 50 -2.75 0.65 -14.71
C VAL A 50 -1.82 1.35 -13.72
N ARG A 51 -1.68 2.68 -13.85
CA ARG A 51 -0.78 3.47 -13.01
C ARG A 51 -1.23 3.53 -11.55
N LEU A 52 -2.55 3.50 -11.33
CA LEU A 52 -3.13 3.39 -10.00
C LEU A 52 -2.75 2.06 -9.34
N MET A 53 -2.85 0.95 -10.08
CA MET A 53 -2.47 -0.39 -9.59
C MET A 53 -0.98 -0.48 -9.29
N GLU A 54 -0.12 -0.01 -10.20
CA GLU A 54 1.34 -0.01 -10.00
C GLU A 54 1.76 0.74 -8.74
N LEU A 55 1.18 1.92 -8.50
CA LEU A 55 1.44 2.71 -7.29
C LEU A 55 0.89 2.03 -6.04
N ALA A 56 -0.30 1.45 -6.11
CA ALA A 56 -0.90 0.70 -5.02
C ALA A 56 -0.02 -0.48 -4.60
N ASP A 57 0.45 -1.26 -5.57
CA ASP A 57 1.33 -2.41 -5.37
C ASP A 57 2.72 -2.01 -4.85
N TYR A 58 3.25 -0.88 -5.32
CA TYR A 58 4.53 -0.34 -4.84
C TYR A 58 4.47 0.04 -3.37
N PHE A 59 3.42 0.74 -2.96
CA PHE A 59 3.24 1.20 -1.57
C PHE A 59 2.51 0.20 -0.67
N LYS A 60 2.11 -0.96 -1.19
CA LYS A 60 1.35 -1.99 -0.46
C LYS A 60 0.05 -1.46 0.15
N VAL A 61 -0.66 -0.62 -0.60
CA VAL A 61 -1.96 -0.06 -0.23
C VAL A 61 -3.02 -0.45 -1.26
N LEU A 62 -4.30 -0.28 -0.92
CA LEU A 62 -5.38 -0.50 -1.87
C LEU A 62 -5.50 0.67 -2.88
N PRO A 63 -5.81 0.39 -4.16
CA PRO A 63 -6.13 1.42 -5.16
C PRO A 63 -7.20 2.41 -4.68
N GLU A 64 -8.24 1.91 -4.00
CA GLU A 64 -9.34 2.68 -3.42
C GLU A 64 -8.86 3.67 -2.36
N TYR A 65 -7.79 3.32 -1.63
CA TYR A 65 -7.14 4.25 -0.71
C TYR A 65 -6.47 5.37 -1.51
N LEU A 66 -5.67 5.09 -2.53
CA LEU A 66 -5.02 6.15 -3.29
C LEU A 66 -6.03 7.17 -3.84
N ILE A 67 -7.21 6.74 -4.32
CA ILE A 67 -8.22 7.65 -4.89
C ILE A 67 -9.24 8.20 -3.88
N GLY A 68 -9.09 7.94 -2.58
CA GLY A 68 -9.97 8.54 -1.56
C GLY A 68 -11.32 7.86 -1.35
N LYS A 69 -11.56 6.66 -1.90
CA LYS A 69 -12.82 5.91 -1.71
C LYS A 69 -12.94 5.26 -0.34
N ILE A 70 -11.81 4.94 0.29
CA ILE A 70 -11.74 4.39 1.65
C ILE A 70 -10.78 5.22 2.51
N PRO A 71 -10.97 5.31 3.84
CA PRO A 71 -9.97 5.91 4.73
C PRO A 71 -8.67 5.11 4.75
N PHE A 72 -7.57 5.70 5.23
CA PHE A 72 -6.37 4.92 5.55
C PHE A 72 -6.76 3.95 6.68
N LYS A 73 -6.88 2.66 6.36
CA LYS A 73 -6.77 1.62 7.37
C LYS A 73 -5.36 1.09 7.23
N ASP A 74 -4.59 1.12 8.31
CA ASP A 74 -3.25 0.55 8.38
C ASP A 74 -3.30 -0.89 7.88
N VAL A 75 -2.95 -1.10 6.61
CA VAL A 75 -2.87 -2.43 5.98
C VAL A 75 -1.72 -3.24 6.63
N GLU A 76 -0.85 -2.58 7.39
CA GLU A 76 0.22 -3.19 8.18
C GLU A 76 -0.23 -3.76 9.53
N ASN A 77 -1.42 -3.41 10.06
CA ASN A 77 -1.86 -4.02 11.30
C ASN A 77 -2.41 -5.43 11.02
N ILE A 78 -1.65 -6.45 11.44
CA ILE A 78 -1.99 -7.88 11.36
C ILE A 78 -3.40 -8.14 11.91
N GLU A 79 -3.84 -7.45 12.96
CA GLU A 79 -5.17 -7.58 13.54
C GLU A 79 -6.27 -7.08 12.58
N THR A 80 -6.01 -5.96 11.89
CA THR A 80 -6.96 -5.40 10.92
C THR A 80 -7.05 -6.30 9.69
N THR A 81 -5.91 -6.78 9.20
CA THR A 81 -5.84 -7.78 8.14
C THR A 81 -6.58 -9.04 8.52
N PHE A 82 -6.30 -9.62 9.70
CA PHE A 82 -6.98 -10.80 10.20
C PHE A 82 -8.49 -10.59 10.30
N THR A 83 -8.93 -9.44 10.83
CA THR A 83 -10.36 -9.14 10.97
C THR A 83 -11.06 -9.10 9.61
N SER A 84 -10.39 -8.58 8.58
CA SER A 84 -10.93 -8.47 7.22
C SER A 84 -11.05 -9.79 6.46
N LEU A 85 -10.35 -10.85 6.90
CA LEU A 85 -10.41 -12.17 6.26
C LEU A 85 -11.78 -12.84 6.48
N ASN A 86 -12.21 -13.62 5.49
CA ASN A 86 -13.36 -14.51 5.64
C ASN A 86 -13.00 -15.73 6.51
N ASN A 87 -14.01 -16.51 6.94
CA ASN A 87 -13.80 -17.64 7.83
C ASN A 87 -12.86 -18.71 7.24
N THR A 88 -12.94 -18.98 5.94
CA THR A 88 -12.05 -19.95 5.27
C THR A 88 -10.59 -19.49 5.35
N GLN A 89 -10.32 -18.23 4.98
CA GLN A 89 -8.98 -17.64 5.04
C GLN A 89 -8.42 -17.58 6.47
N LYS A 90 -9.27 -17.28 7.46
CA LYS A 90 -8.88 -17.31 8.89
C LYS A 90 -8.46 -18.71 9.33
N MET A 91 -9.19 -19.75 8.90
CA MET A 91 -8.86 -21.13 9.20
C MET A 91 -7.55 -21.57 8.54
N GLU A 92 -7.31 -21.19 7.29
CA GLU A 92 -6.03 -21.43 6.60
C GLU A 92 -4.86 -20.77 7.33
N MET A 93 -5.02 -19.51 7.72
CA MET A 93 -4.00 -18.77 8.48
C MET A 93 -3.72 -19.41 9.84
N TYR A 94 -4.76 -19.87 10.55
CA TYR A 94 -4.62 -20.62 11.79
C TYR A 94 -3.78 -21.90 11.60
N LEU A 95 -4.11 -22.72 10.59
CA LEU A 95 -3.40 -23.96 10.30
C LEU A 95 -1.92 -23.72 9.95
N LEU A 96 -1.63 -22.69 9.14
CA LEU A 96 -0.26 -22.29 8.83
C LEU A 96 0.52 -21.88 10.07
N SER A 97 -0.10 -21.09 10.95
CA SER A 97 0.50 -20.64 12.21
C SER A 97 0.83 -21.83 13.12
N GLN A 98 -0.09 -22.79 13.26
CA GLN A 98 0.16 -24.02 14.01
C GLN A 98 1.31 -24.84 13.43
N LYS A 99 1.31 -25.04 12.10
CA LYS A 99 2.37 -25.78 11.41
C LYS A 99 3.73 -25.16 11.64
N TRP A 100 3.82 -23.82 11.58
CA TRP A 100 5.05 -23.08 11.84
C TRP A 100 5.51 -23.25 13.30
N VAL A 101 4.64 -23.04 14.30
CA VAL A 101 5.01 -23.23 15.72
C VAL A 101 5.50 -24.65 15.99
N LEU A 102 4.79 -25.66 15.48
CA LEU A 102 5.18 -27.06 15.65
C LEU A 102 6.53 -27.38 14.99
N SER A 103 6.87 -26.72 13.88
CA SER A 103 8.19 -26.89 13.27
C SER A 103 9.33 -26.34 14.13
N ARG A 104 9.07 -25.32 14.96
CA ARG A 104 10.07 -24.72 15.86
C ARG A 104 10.30 -25.59 17.10
N VAL A 105 9.24 -26.14 17.67
CA VAL A 105 9.34 -27.02 18.86
C VAL A 105 10.14 -28.29 18.56
N LYS A 106 10.08 -28.81 17.33
CA LYS A 106 10.86 -29.99 16.92
C LYS A 106 12.36 -29.71 16.70
N ASP A 107 12.74 -28.45 16.54
CA ASP A 107 14.12 -28.03 16.30
C ASP A 107 14.90 -27.91 17.62
N ASP A 108 14.22 -27.53 18.71
CA ASP A 108 14.82 -27.35 20.06
C ASP A 108 14.94 -28.67 20.86
N SER A 109 14.69 -29.83 20.22
CA SER A 109 14.67 -31.15 20.89
C SER A 109 15.97 -31.96 20.81
N TYR A 110 17.10 -31.35 20.43
CA TYR A 110 18.40 -32.01 20.29
C TYR A 110 19.50 -31.33 21.11
#